data_AF-A0A653YB47-F1
#
_entry.id   AF-A0A653YB47-F1
#
_cell.length_a   1.000
_cell.length_b   1.000
_cell.length_c   1.000
_cell.angle_alpha   90.00
_cell.angle_beta   90.00
_cell.angle_gamma   90.00
#
_symmetry.space_group_name_H-M   'P 1'
#
loop_
_entity.id
_entity.type
_entity.pdbx_description
1 polymer ?
#
loop_
_entity_poly.entity_id
_entity_poly.type
_entity_poly.pdbx_seq_one_letter_code
_entity_poly.pdbx_strand_id
1 'polypeptide(L)'
;MSTVVTEQPRADGASEPGDDTLNADLVLVGSGDRAALSRLYDALSPTMFALALRLLNREDRAQEATTHAWLTIWQCAPRLPQGRARQTILAATVRSVSKLADAE
;
A
#
# COMPACT_ATOMS: atom_id res chain seq x y z
N MET A 1 -26.68 1.46 33.23
CA MET A 1 -27.26 0.11 33.05
C MET A 1 -27.85 0.08 31.65
N SER A 2 -27.42 -0.71 30.68
CA SER A 2 -26.44 -1.79 30.67
C SER A 2 -25.73 -1.81 29.32
N THR A 3 -24.43 -2.04 29.42
CA THR A 3 -23.50 -2.40 28.37
C THR A 3 -23.89 -3.76 27.80
N VAL A 4 -24.14 -3.85 26.49
CA VAL A 4 -24.00 -5.03 25.63
C VAL A 4 -24.10 -4.47 24.20
N VAL A 5 -23.15 -4.70 23.30
CA VAL A 5 -22.76 -6.02 22.79
C VAL A 5 -21.28 -6.04 22.43
N THR A 6 -20.56 -6.93 23.10
CA THR A 6 -19.28 -7.47 22.63
C THR A 6 -19.62 -8.57 21.64
N GLU A 7 -19.38 -8.33 20.36
CA GLU A 7 -19.14 -9.40 19.39
C GLU A 7 -17.91 -9.03 18.57
N GLN A 8 -16.74 -9.37 19.12
CA GLN A 8 -15.56 -9.62 18.31
C GLN A 8 -15.31 -11.12 18.31
N PRO A 9 -15.67 -11.84 17.23
CA PRO A 9 -15.27 -13.23 17.07
C PRO A 9 -13.75 -13.28 16.87
N ARG A 10 -13.08 -14.05 17.73
CA ARG A 10 -11.63 -14.21 17.70
C ARG A 10 -11.24 -15.36 16.76
N ALA A 11 -10.49 -14.95 15.73
CA ALA A 11 -9.49 -15.69 14.95
C ALA A 11 -9.97 -16.87 14.07
N ASP A 12 -10.22 -16.56 12.80
CA ASP A 12 -9.98 -17.46 11.66
C ASP A 12 -9.22 -16.66 10.60
N GLY A 13 -8.47 -17.30 9.69
CA GLY A 13 -7.60 -16.68 8.69
C GLY A 13 -8.33 -15.89 7.59
N ALA A 14 -9.36 -15.12 7.94
CA ALA A 14 -9.98 -14.13 7.09
C ALA A 14 -9.00 -12.97 6.94
N SER A 15 -8.19 -13.01 5.88
CA SER A 15 -7.72 -11.78 5.25
C SER A 15 -8.88 -10.78 5.29
N GLU A 16 -8.65 -9.57 5.85
CA GLU A 16 -9.70 -8.54 5.86
C GLU A 16 -10.22 -8.42 4.42
N PRO A 17 -11.53 -8.25 4.17
CA PRO A 17 -12.06 -8.22 2.80
C PRO A 17 -11.38 -7.16 1.92
N GLY A 18 -10.76 -6.14 2.54
CA GLY A 18 -9.87 -5.19 1.87
C GLY A 18 -8.55 -5.79 1.37
N ASP A 19 -7.90 -6.70 2.11
CA ASP A 19 -6.64 -7.34 1.70
C ASP A 19 -6.85 -8.33 0.55
N ASP A 20 -7.93 -9.12 0.55
CA ASP A 20 -8.30 -9.95 -0.62
C ASP A 20 -8.54 -9.11 -1.87
N THR A 21 -9.27 -8.00 -1.73
CA THR A 21 -9.51 -7.07 -2.84
C THR A 21 -8.20 -6.46 -3.35
N LEU A 22 -7.34 -6.00 -2.44
CA LEU A 22 -6.00 -5.47 -2.76
C LEU A 22 -5.11 -6.50 -3.46
N ASN A 23 -5.17 -7.76 -3.02
CA ASN A 23 -4.44 -8.85 -3.64
C ASN A 23 -4.96 -9.15 -5.05
N ALA A 24 -6.28 -9.17 -5.24
CA ALA A 24 -6.89 -9.35 -6.56
C ALA A 24 -6.53 -8.21 -7.52
N ASP A 25 -6.62 -6.95 -7.07
CA ASP A 25 -6.20 -5.79 -7.86
C ASP A 25 -4.70 -5.88 -8.20
N LEU A 26 -3.83 -6.32 -7.29
CA LEU A 26 -2.39 -6.44 -7.56
C LEU A 26 -2.09 -7.44 -8.68
N VAL A 27 -2.82 -8.56 -8.73
CA VAL A 27 -2.72 -9.55 -9.81
C VAL A 27 -3.08 -8.93 -11.15
N LEU A 28 -4.18 -8.18 -11.20
CA LEU A 28 -4.63 -7.48 -12.41
C LEU A 28 -3.62 -6.41 -12.87
N VAL A 29 -3.02 -5.67 -11.94
CA VAL A 29 -1.94 -4.72 -12.24
C VAL A 29 -0.72 -5.44 -12.83
N GLY A 30 -0.40 -6.65 -12.35
CA GLY A 30 0.66 -7.48 -12.93
C GLY A 30 0.41 -7.85 -14.39
N SER A 31 -0.85 -7.90 -14.83
CA SER A 31 -1.25 -8.09 -16.24
C SER A 31 -1.36 -6.79 -17.04
N GLY A 32 -1.05 -5.64 -16.42
CA GLY A 32 -1.13 -4.32 -17.06
C GLY A 32 -2.49 -3.62 -16.95
N ASP A 33 -3.37 -4.10 -16.08
CA ASP A 33 -4.68 -3.47 -15.86
C ASP A 33 -4.52 -2.13 -15.12
N ARG A 34 -4.89 -1.05 -15.82
CA ARG A 34 -4.80 0.31 -15.27
C ARG A 34 -5.94 0.63 -14.30
N ALA A 35 -7.09 -0.01 -14.43
CA ALA A 35 -8.24 0.24 -13.55
C ALA A 35 -7.98 -0.35 -12.16
N ALA A 36 -7.40 -1.54 -12.09
CA ALA A 36 -6.94 -2.16 -10.85
C ALA A 36 -5.85 -1.31 -10.17
N LEU A 37 -4.93 -0.75 -10.95
CA LEU A 37 -3.91 0.18 -10.41
C LEU A 37 -4.56 1.42 -9.79
N SER A 38 -5.59 1.97 -10.45
CA SER A 38 -6.32 3.13 -9.93
C SER A 38 -7.02 2.82 -8.59
N ARG A 39 -7.57 1.62 -8.42
CA ARG A 39 -8.21 1.19 -7.17
C ARG A 39 -7.20 1.03 -6.04
N LEU A 40 -6.07 0.38 -6.35
CA LEU A 40 -4.93 0.28 -5.44
C LEU A 40 -4.42 1.66 -5.01
N TYR A 41 -4.30 2.57 -5.98
CA TYR A 41 -3.89 3.95 -5.74
C TYR A 41 -4.84 4.65 -4.78
N ASP A 42 -6.14 4.63 -5.05
CA ASP A 42 -7.15 5.27 -4.20
C ASP A 42 -7.12 4.73 -2.76
N ALA A 43 -6.98 3.40 -2.60
CA ALA A 43 -6.97 2.75 -1.30
C ALA A 43 -5.68 3.01 -0.48
N LEU A 44 -4.51 3.03 -1.11
CA LEU A 44 -3.22 3.05 -0.40
C LEU A 44 -2.47 4.37 -0.47
N SER A 45 -2.73 5.23 -1.46
CA SER A 45 -2.07 6.53 -1.60
C SER A 45 -2.14 7.42 -0.34
N PRO A 46 -3.29 7.58 0.35
CA PRO A 46 -3.33 8.38 1.59
C PRO A 46 -2.46 7.80 2.70
N THR A 47 -2.39 6.47 2.82
CA THR A 47 -1.54 5.79 3.82
C THR A 47 -0.06 5.94 3.49
N MET A 48 0.31 5.77 2.22
CA MET A 48 1.70 5.90 1.75
C MET A 48 2.20 7.33 1.90
N PHE A 49 1.38 8.32 1.57
CA PHE A 49 1.72 9.73 1.74
C PHE A 49 1.88 10.10 3.22
N ALA A 50 0.98 9.67 4.10
CA ALA A 50 1.11 9.89 5.54
C ALA A 50 2.38 9.26 6.13
N LEU A 51 2.78 8.07 5.66
CA LEU A 51 4.04 7.43 6.05
C LEU A 51 5.25 8.19 5.51
N ALA A 52 5.24 8.58 4.23
CA ALA A 52 6.33 9.36 3.64
C ALA A 52 6.52 10.71 4.35
N LEU A 53 5.42 11.39 4.69
CA LEU A 53 5.44 12.61 5.48
C LEU A 53 6.06 12.40 6.87
N ARG A 54 5.69 11.32 7.56
CA ARG A 54 6.25 10.98 8.87
C ARG A 54 7.75 10.70 8.84
N LEU A 55 8.27 10.16 7.73
CA LEU A 55 9.69 9.83 7.59
C LEU A 55 10.53 11.01 7.10
N LEU A 56 10.04 11.77 6.12
CA LEU A 56 10.81 12.84 5.46
C LEU A 56 10.58 14.22 6.10
N ASN A 57 9.47 14.41 6.83
CA ASN A 57 9.06 15.67 7.45
C ASN A 57 9.08 16.87 6.48
N ARG A 58 8.87 16.61 5.18
CA ARG A 58 8.80 17.59 4.08
C ARG A 58 7.76 17.12 3.07
N GLU A 59 6.75 17.95 2.80
CA GLU A 59 5.67 17.62 1.85
C GLU A 59 6.16 17.33 0.44
N ASP A 60 7.01 18.21 -0.09
CA ASP A 60 7.56 18.09 -1.45
C ASP A 60 8.28 16.74 -1.67
N ARG A 61 9.18 16.38 -0.75
CA ARG A 61 9.90 15.09 -0.79
C ARG A 61 8.96 13.90 -0.54
N ALA A 62 7.95 14.04 0.31
CA ALA A 62 6.98 12.97 0.55
C ALA A 62 6.11 12.66 -0.67
N GLN A 63 5.70 13.70 -1.40
CA GLN A 63 4.96 13.57 -2.65
C GLN A 63 5.81 12.91 -3.74
N GLU A 64 7.06 13.33 -3.86
CA GLU A 64 8.02 12.73 -4.78
C GLU A 64 8.25 11.24 -4.46
N ALA A 65 8.49 10.92 -3.18
CA ALA A 65 8.68 9.54 -2.71
C ALA A 65 7.47 8.65 -2.97
N THR A 66 6.27 9.16 -2.74
CA THR A 66 5.02 8.43 -2.97
C THR A 66 4.84 8.16 -4.46
N THR A 67 5.07 9.16 -5.31
CA THR A 67 5.00 9.03 -6.78
C THR A 67 6.03 8.02 -7.29
N HIS A 68 7.29 8.11 -6.84
CA HIS A 68 8.34 7.17 -7.19
C HIS A 68 8.05 5.74 -6.72
N ALA A 69 7.46 5.57 -5.53
CA ALA A 69 7.02 4.27 -5.05
C ALA A 69 5.94 3.67 -5.95
N TRP A 70 4.92 4.44 -6.35
CA TRP A 70 3.89 3.97 -7.28
C TRP A 70 4.44 3.54 -8.64
N LEU A 71 5.38 4.31 -9.20
CA LEU A 71 6.06 3.94 -10.44
C LEU A 71 6.86 2.63 -10.28
N THR A 72 7.53 2.46 -9.14
CA THR A 72 8.29 1.25 -8.83
C THR A 72 7.36 0.05 -8.68
N ILE A 73 6.21 0.23 -8.01
CA ILE A 73 5.19 -0.80 -7.85
C ILE A 73 4.62 -1.19 -9.20
N TRP A 74 4.29 -0.24 -10.07
CA TRP A 74 3.80 -0.55 -11.42
C TRP A 74 4.81 -1.37 -12.24
N GLN A 75 6.10 -1.01 -12.19
CA GLN A 75 7.15 -1.77 -12.89
C GLN A 75 7.44 -3.14 -12.27
N CYS A 76 7.34 -3.26 -10.94
CA CYS A 76 7.59 -4.52 -10.24
C CYS A 76 6.35 -5.38 -10.06
N ALA A 77 5.14 -4.87 -10.30
CA ALA A 77 3.85 -5.55 -10.12
C ALA A 77 3.82 -7.01 -10.62
N PRO A 78 4.28 -7.34 -11.84
CA PRO A 78 4.29 -8.73 -12.31
C PRO A 78 5.19 -9.68 -11.49
N ARG A 79 6.09 -9.14 -10.66
CA ARG A 79 7.03 -9.89 -9.82
C ARG A 79 6.67 -9.83 -8.32
N LEU A 80 5.64 -9.08 -7.94
CA LEU A 80 5.29 -8.93 -6.54
C LEU A 80 4.59 -10.21 -6.01
N PRO A 81 4.89 -10.63 -4.78
CA PRO A 81 4.26 -11.80 -4.18
C PRO A 81 2.77 -11.57 -3.98
N GLN A 82 1.95 -12.49 -4.49
CA GLN A 82 0.50 -12.47 -4.33
C GLN A 82 0.15 -12.87 -2.88
N GLY A 83 -0.88 -12.24 -2.30
CA GLY A 83 -1.33 -12.52 -0.92
C GLY A 83 -0.70 -11.63 0.17
N ARG A 84 0.13 -10.65 -0.21
CA ARG A 84 0.70 -9.65 0.72
C ARG A 84 0.73 -8.25 0.11
N ALA A 85 -0.22 -7.91 -0.76
CA ALA A 85 -0.21 -6.68 -1.54
C ALA A 85 0.03 -5.43 -0.68
N ARG A 86 -0.74 -5.27 0.40
CA ARG A 86 -0.61 -4.14 1.33
C ARG A 86 0.80 -4.02 1.90
N GLN A 87 1.35 -5.13 2.43
CA GLN A 87 2.66 -5.14 3.07
C GLN A 87 3.78 -4.83 2.06
N THR A 88 3.70 -5.42 0.88
CA THR A 88 4.66 -5.21 -0.20
C THR A 88 4.66 -3.77 -0.70
N ILE A 89 3.47 -3.18 -0.86
CA ILE A 89 3.30 -1.81 -1.32
C ILE A 89 3.84 -0.81 -0.28
N LEU A 90 3.49 -0.99 1.00
CA LEU A 90 4.01 -0.13 2.07
C LEU A 90 5.53 -0.26 2.24
N ALA A 91 6.08 -1.48 2.09
CA ALA A 91 7.53 -1.70 2.12
C ALA A 91 8.24 -1.02 0.95
N ALA A 92 7.61 -0.96 -0.24
CA ALA A 92 8.13 -0.22 -1.37
C ALA A 92 8.21 1.29 -1.09
N THR A 93 7.22 1.87 -0.39
CA THR A 93 7.27 3.28 0.05
C THR A 93 8.47 3.55 0.94
N VAL A 94 8.68 2.73 1.97
CA VAL A 94 9.81 2.92 2.91
C VAL A 94 11.14 2.84 2.15
N ARG A 95 11.29 1.88 1.23
CA ARG A 95 12.49 1.77 0.39
C ARG A 95 12.70 3.00 -0.49
N SER A 96 11.65 3.52 -1.12
CA SER A 96 11.75 4.73 -1.95
C SER A 96 12.12 5.96 -1.12
N VAL A 97 11.54 6.09 0.08
CA VAL A 97 11.90 7.15 1.02
C VAL A 97 13.37 7.07 1.42
N SER A 98 13.88 5.89 1.77
CA SER A 98 15.31 5.71 2.08
C SER A 98 16.20 6.07 0.89
N LYS A 99 15.82 5.68 -0.33
CA LYS A 99 16.57 6.00 -1.55
C LYS A 99 16.66 7.52 -1.79
N LEU A 100 15.59 8.25 -1.51
CA LEU A 100 15.55 9.71 -1.70
C LEU A 100 16.22 10.48 -0.56
N ALA A 101 16.32 9.88 0.62
CA ALA A 101 17.08 10.43 1.74
C ALA A 101 18.60 10.29 1.54
N ASP A 102 19.06 9.26 0.83
CA ASP A 102 20.48 9.00 0.54
C ASP A 102 21.02 9.81 -0.67
N ALA A 103 20.12 10.38 -1.48
CA ALA A 103 20.49 11.09 -2.71
C ALA A 103 20.99 12.54 -2.50
N GLU A 104 21.42 12.89 -1.28
CA GLU A 104 21.97 14.20 -0.87
C GLU A 104 23.45 14.10 -0.49
#